data_AF-A0A6A6Y032-F1
#
_entry.id   AF-A0A6A6Y032-F1
#
_cell.length_a   1.000
_cell.length_b   1.000
_cell.length_c   1.000
_cell.angle_alpha   90.00
_cell.angle_beta   90.00
_cell.angle_gamma   90.00
#
_symmetry.space_group_name_H-M   'P 1'
#
loop_
_entity.id
_entity.type
_entity.pdbx_description
1 polymer ?
#
loop_
_entity_poly.entity_id
_entity_poly.type
_entity_poly.pdbx_seq_one_letter_code
_entity_poly.pdbx_strand_id
1 'polypeptide(L)'
;MPNVDVVKPSGLEELNDDVLGLILAEIYREDRPSIRLISRVSKRLYRVSLPWQYRNVCVTLKSPQSITSMRRHLASESELPSFIRELRIEGHHEDNRLQEFVLKLISRISRLENFSWDEYAGDTPTAILESVIAKWPNIRLTIDSELGSI
;
A
#
# COMPACT_ATOMS: atom_id res chain seq x y z
N MET A 1 45.41 -20.15 -16.89
CA MET A 1 44.23 -19.69 -16.14
C MET A 1 43.49 -18.73 -17.04
N PRO A 2 42.26 -19.02 -17.51
CA PRO A 2 41.55 -18.08 -18.36
C PRO A 2 41.11 -16.89 -17.51
N ASN A 3 41.30 -15.68 -18.05
CA ASN A 3 40.75 -14.45 -17.52
C ASN A 3 39.24 -14.63 -17.37
N VAL A 4 38.75 -14.54 -16.14
CA VAL A 4 37.33 -14.35 -15.90
C VAL A 4 37.06 -12.91 -16.32
N ASP A 5 36.57 -12.72 -17.54
CA ASP A 5 36.01 -11.46 -17.96
C ASP A 5 34.93 -11.08 -16.95
N VAL A 6 35.25 -10.08 -16.12
CA VAL A 6 34.28 -9.47 -15.22
C VAL A 6 33.26 -8.80 -16.12
N VAL A 7 32.16 -9.50 -16.38
CA VAL A 7 31.01 -8.95 -17.10
C VAL A 7 30.58 -7.73 -16.32
N LYS A 8 30.89 -6.53 -16.85
CA LYS A 8 30.36 -5.29 -16.31
C LYS A 8 28.84 -5.41 -16.35
N PRO A 9 28.13 -5.23 -15.23
CA PRO A 9 26.68 -5.23 -15.26
C PRO A 9 26.23 -4.02 -16.08
N SER A 10 25.84 -4.28 -17.33
CA SER A 10 25.41 -3.25 -18.27
C SER A 10 23.93 -2.93 -18.10
N GLY A 11 23.61 -1.65 -17.95
CA GLY A 11 22.25 -1.10 -18.07
C GLY A 11 21.69 -0.53 -16.77
N LEU A 12 21.00 -1.37 -15.98
CA LEU A 12 20.24 -0.92 -14.81
C LEU A 12 21.09 -0.56 -13.59
N GLU A 13 22.30 -1.14 -13.46
CA GLU A 13 23.16 -0.89 -12.31
C GLU A 13 23.81 0.50 -12.32
N GLU A 14 23.96 1.09 -13.50
CA GLU A 14 24.56 2.43 -13.68
C GLU A 14 23.55 3.57 -13.56
N LEU A 15 22.25 3.30 -13.71
CA LEU A 15 21.19 4.29 -13.48
C LEU A 15 21.20 4.71 -12.02
N ASN A 16 20.86 5.96 -11.70
CA ASN A 16 20.65 6.41 -10.32
C ASN A 16 19.27 5.96 -9.80
N ASP A 17 19.06 6.02 -8.48
CA ASP A 17 17.81 5.57 -7.86
C ASP A 17 16.60 6.42 -8.30
N ASP A 18 16.81 7.70 -8.61
CA ASP A 18 15.74 8.60 -9.08
C ASP A 18 15.21 8.18 -10.47
N VAL A 19 16.11 7.89 -11.42
CA VAL A 19 15.72 7.42 -12.75
C VAL A 19 15.08 6.04 -12.67
N LEU A 20 15.60 5.14 -11.83
CA LEU A 20 14.93 3.87 -11.55
C LEU A 20 13.52 4.09 -10.98
N GLY A 21 13.37 5.06 -10.07
CA GLY A 21 12.07 5.45 -9.51
C GLY A 21 11.09 5.89 -10.58
N LEU A 22 11.53 6.69 -11.56
CA LEU A 22 10.71 7.12 -12.70
C LEU A 22 10.32 5.95 -13.61
N ILE A 23 11.26 5.06 -13.92
CA ILE A 23 10.99 3.85 -14.72
C ILE A 23 9.94 2.97 -14.02
N LEU A 24 10.10 2.74 -12.71
CA LEU A 24 9.13 1.98 -11.93
C LEU A 24 7.77 2.69 -11.84
N ALA A 25 7.74 4.02 -11.85
CA ALA A 25 6.50 4.78 -11.89
C ALA A 25 5.70 4.49 -13.17
N GLU A 26 6.38 4.40 -14.32
CA GLU A 26 5.72 4.06 -15.59
C GLU A 26 5.31 2.61 -15.66
N ILE A 27 6.18 1.68 -15.25
CA ILE A 27 5.83 0.26 -15.16
C ILE A 27 4.63 0.07 -14.24
N TYR A 28 4.56 0.80 -13.13
CA TYR A 28 3.42 0.72 -12.21
C TYR A 28 2.11 1.19 -12.87
N ARG A 29 2.16 2.20 -13.75
CA ARG A 29 0.96 2.68 -14.46
C ARG A 29 0.47 1.69 -15.51
N GLU A 30 1.39 1.01 -16.20
CA GLU A 30 1.07 0.07 -17.27
C GLU A 30 0.81 -1.36 -16.78
N ASP A 31 1.64 -1.86 -15.85
CA ASP A 31 1.64 -3.25 -15.36
C ASP A 31 2.09 -3.34 -13.88
N ARG A 32 1.15 -3.07 -12.97
CA ARG A 32 1.36 -3.15 -11.51
C ARG A 32 1.96 -4.50 -11.04
N PRO A 33 1.48 -5.67 -11.49
CA PRO A 33 2.08 -6.96 -11.14
C PRO A 33 3.59 -7.04 -11.33
N SER A 34 4.14 -6.43 -12.39
CA SER A 34 5.57 -6.48 -12.71
C SER A 34 6.46 -5.86 -11.63
N ILE A 35 5.95 -4.90 -10.86
CA ILE A 35 6.71 -4.28 -9.75
C ILE A 35 7.18 -5.33 -8.74
N ARG A 36 6.34 -6.34 -8.45
CA ARG A 36 6.70 -7.44 -7.53
C ARG A 36 7.73 -8.40 -8.12
N LEU A 37 7.79 -8.53 -9.44
CA LEU A 37 8.81 -9.33 -10.11
C LEU A 37 10.16 -8.60 -10.06
N ILE A 38 10.15 -7.30 -10.39
CA ILE A 38 11.34 -6.45 -10.38
C ILE A 38 11.96 -6.37 -8.98
N SER A 39 11.13 -6.28 -7.94
CA SER A 39 11.62 -6.23 -6.55
C SER A 39 12.39 -7.48 -6.11
N ARG A 40 12.26 -8.60 -6.83
CA ARG A 40 12.93 -9.88 -6.52
C ARG A 40 14.29 -10.02 -7.22
N VAL A 41 14.61 -9.14 -8.16
CA VAL A 41 15.85 -9.22 -8.94
C VAL A 41 17.07 -8.82 -8.11
N SER A 42 16.99 -7.74 -7.33
CA SER A 42 18.10 -7.29 -6.49
C SER A 42 17.63 -6.54 -5.24
N LYS A 43 18.51 -6.44 -4.22
CA LYS A 43 18.23 -5.64 -3.01
C LYS A 43 18.03 -4.15 -3.32
N ARG A 44 18.68 -3.64 -4.36
CA ARG A 44 18.53 -2.24 -4.79
C ARG A 44 17.14 -2.03 -5.39
N LEU A 45 16.75 -2.87 -6.34
CA LEU A 45 15.43 -2.81 -6.96
C LEU A 45 14.31 -3.07 -5.94
N TYR A 46 14.54 -3.94 -4.95
CA TYR A 46 13.63 -4.09 -3.82
C TYR A 46 13.37 -2.75 -3.11
N ARG A 47 14.43 -2.03 -2.70
CA ARG A 47 14.30 -0.76 -1.98
C ARG A 47 13.60 0.32 -2.81
N VAL A 48 14.04 0.52 -4.07
CA VAL A 48 13.46 1.56 -4.95
C VAL A 48 12.02 1.22 -5.35
N SER A 49 11.64 -0.06 -5.34
CA SER A 49 10.26 -0.49 -5.63
C SER A 49 9.30 -0.42 -4.44
N LEU A 50 9.78 -0.26 -3.20
CA LEU A 50 8.92 -0.21 -2.02
C LEU A 50 7.79 0.82 -2.13
N PRO A 51 8.04 2.09 -2.57
CA PRO A 51 6.97 3.07 -2.68
C PRO A 51 5.83 2.62 -3.61
N TRP A 52 6.15 1.87 -4.65
CA TRP A 52 5.21 1.38 -5.65
C TRP A 52 4.48 0.11 -5.21
N GLN A 53 5.18 -0.78 -4.49
CA GLN A 53 4.58 -1.98 -3.91
C GLN A 53 3.53 -1.66 -2.84
N TYR A 54 3.79 -0.61 -2.04
CA TYR A 54 2.95 -0.21 -0.92
C TYR A 54 2.05 0.99 -1.23
N ARG A 55 1.98 1.42 -2.50
CA ARG A 55 1.15 2.55 -2.91
C ARG A 55 -0.34 2.28 -2.69
N ASN A 56 -0.76 1.04 -2.95
CA ASN A 56 -2.15 0.60 -2.86
C ASN A 56 -2.25 -0.54 -1.85
N VAL A 57 -2.83 -0.24 -0.70
CA VAL A 57 -2.98 -1.21 0.38
C VAL A 57 -4.45 -1.56 0.52
N CYS A 58 -4.77 -2.84 0.34
CA CYS A 58 -6.04 -3.39 0.75
C CYS A 58 -5.89 -4.08 2.11
N VAL A 59 -6.78 -3.73 3.03
CA VAL A 59 -6.87 -4.27 4.37
C VAL A 59 -8.19 -5.02 4.49
N THR A 60 -8.14 -6.34 4.37
CA THR A 60 -9.33 -7.18 4.54
C THR A 60 -9.47 -7.63 5.99
N LEU A 61 -10.57 -7.29 6.65
CA LEU A 61 -10.89 -7.60 8.05
C LEU A 61 -11.38 -9.05 8.24
N LYS A 62 -11.39 -9.84 7.16
CA LYS A 62 -11.91 -11.22 7.12
C LYS A 62 -10.83 -12.29 7.35
N SER A 63 -9.53 -11.96 7.33
CA SER A 63 -8.45 -12.96 7.38
C SER A 63 -7.32 -12.68 8.40
N PRO A 64 -6.78 -13.70 9.09
CA PRO A 64 -5.60 -13.57 9.96
C PRO A 64 -4.34 -13.06 9.24
N GLN A 65 -4.23 -13.31 7.93
CA GLN A 65 -3.09 -12.88 7.11
C GLN A 65 -3.10 -11.37 6.89
N SER A 66 -4.29 -10.78 6.75
CA SER A 66 -4.46 -9.33 6.67
C SER A 66 -4.06 -8.65 7.98
N ILE A 67 -4.39 -9.25 9.13
CA ILE A 67 -3.95 -8.77 10.45
C ILE A 67 -2.42 -8.77 10.56
N THR A 68 -1.77 -9.83 10.07
CA THR A 68 -0.30 -9.92 10.05
C THR A 68 0.32 -8.86 9.15
N SER A 69 -0.28 -8.62 7.98
CA SER A 69 0.13 -7.56 7.06
C SER A 69 -0.03 -6.17 7.69
N MET A 70 -1.16 -5.91 8.35
CA MET A 70 -1.39 -4.67 9.10
C MET A 70 -0.36 -4.44 10.21
N ARG A 71 -0.03 -5.47 11.00
CA ARG A 71 1.01 -5.36 12.05
C ARG A 71 2.36 -4.88 11.51
N ARG A 72 2.72 -5.30 10.29
CA ARG A 72 3.96 -4.84 9.62
C ARG A 72 3.92 -3.36 9.26
N HIS A 73 2.78 -2.85 8.82
CA HIS A 73 2.61 -1.42 8.53
C HIS A 73 2.61 -0.60 9.83
N LEU A 74 2.16 -1.19 10.94
CA LEU A 74 2.06 -0.53 12.24
C LEU A 74 3.30 -0.67 13.14
N ALA A 75 4.32 -1.46 12.76
CA ALA A 75 5.57 -1.52 13.52
C ALA A 75 6.22 -0.13 13.62
N SER A 76 6.67 0.28 14.81
CA SER A 76 7.09 1.67 15.10
C SER A 76 8.11 2.21 14.09
N GLU A 77 9.08 1.38 13.70
CA GLU A 77 10.16 1.72 12.77
C GLU A 77 9.77 1.63 11.28
N SER A 78 8.52 1.24 10.98
CA SER A 78 8.09 1.02 9.59
C SER A 78 7.84 2.33 8.86
N GLU A 79 8.57 2.59 7.78
CA GLU A 79 8.32 3.72 6.87
C GLU A 79 7.17 3.43 5.88
N LEU A 80 6.67 2.19 5.83
CA LEU A 80 5.67 1.75 4.84
C LEU A 80 4.40 2.60 4.80
N PRO A 81 3.83 3.07 5.93
CA PRO A 81 2.65 3.94 5.89
C PRO A 81 2.85 5.23 5.08
N SER A 82 4.09 5.73 4.96
CA SER A 82 4.39 6.95 4.20
C SER A 82 4.23 6.78 2.68
N PHE A 83 4.24 5.53 2.20
CA PHE A 83 4.10 5.19 0.78
C PHE A 83 2.65 4.96 0.35
N ILE A 84 1.75 4.71 1.30
CA ILE A 84 0.33 4.45 1.01
C ILE A 84 -0.29 5.70 0.40
N ARG A 85 -0.98 5.55 -0.72
CA ARG A 85 -1.77 6.59 -1.40
C ARG A 85 -3.21 6.16 -1.60
N GLU A 86 -3.44 4.86 -1.72
CA GLU A 86 -4.77 4.27 -1.79
C GLU A 86 -4.93 3.27 -0.66
N LEU A 87 -5.93 3.48 0.19
CA LEU A 87 -6.28 2.58 1.28
C LEU A 87 -7.69 2.05 1.04
N ARG A 88 -7.80 0.74 0.81
CA ARG A 88 -9.08 0.03 0.78
C ARG A 88 -9.23 -0.78 2.06
N ILE A 89 -10.40 -0.73 2.67
CA ILE A 89 -10.75 -1.54 3.82
C ILE A 89 -11.98 -2.37 3.50
N GLU A 90 -11.90 -3.68 3.73
CA GLU A 90 -12.96 -4.64 3.40
C GLU A 90 -13.33 -5.45 4.64
N GLY A 91 -14.58 -5.37 5.13
CA GLY A 91 -15.10 -6.32 6.12
C GLY A 91 -15.88 -5.71 7.29
N HIS A 92 -16.25 -6.56 8.25
CA HIS A 92 -17.16 -6.20 9.33
C HIS A 92 -16.47 -5.47 10.48
N HIS A 93 -17.12 -4.40 10.96
CA HIS A 93 -16.63 -3.48 12.00
C HIS A 93 -16.88 -3.99 13.44
N GLU A 94 -17.39 -5.21 13.63
CA GLU A 94 -17.76 -5.75 14.95
C GLU A 94 -16.57 -5.92 15.90
N ASP A 95 -15.32 -5.91 15.39
CA ASP A 95 -14.12 -5.95 16.22
C ASP A 95 -13.59 -4.52 16.51
N ASN A 96 -13.91 -4.01 17.70
CA ASN A 96 -13.40 -2.73 18.21
C ASN A 96 -11.86 -2.61 18.15
N ARG A 97 -11.12 -3.71 18.34
CA ARG A 97 -9.64 -3.68 18.27
C ARG A 97 -9.16 -3.38 16.86
N LEU A 98 -9.93 -3.82 15.87
CA LEU A 98 -9.60 -3.68 14.48
C LEU A 98 -9.91 -2.26 13.97
N GLN A 99 -10.95 -1.61 14.50
CA GLN A 99 -11.14 -0.16 14.32
C GLN A 99 -9.96 0.65 14.87
N GLU A 100 -9.49 0.33 16.08
CA GLU A 100 -8.29 0.98 16.65
C GLU A 100 -7.06 0.78 15.76
N PHE A 101 -6.90 -0.39 15.16
CA PHE A 101 -5.77 -0.67 14.26
C PHE A 101 -5.83 0.17 12.99
N VAL A 102 -7.02 0.30 12.39
CA VAL A 102 -7.23 1.15 11.22
C VAL A 102 -6.95 2.61 11.54
N LEU A 103 -7.45 3.11 12.67
CA LEU A 103 -7.19 4.48 13.13
C LEU A 103 -5.69 4.73 13.39
N LYS A 104 -4.99 3.76 13.98
CA LYS A 104 -3.52 3.80 14.14
C LYS A 104 -2.79 3.79 12.79
N LEU A 105 -3.30 3.12 11.78
CA LEU A 105 -2.71 3.13 10.44
C LEU A 105 -2.91 4.50 9.79
N ILE A 106 -4.15 5.01 9.83
CA ILE A 106 -4.53 6.34 9.31
C ILE A 106 -3.67 7.43 9.94
N SER A 107 -3.42 7.39 11.26
CA SER A 107 -2.59 8.39 11.93
C SER A 107 -1.15 8.44 11.41
N ARG A 108 -0.63 7.32 10.90
CA ARG A 108 0.74 7.21 10.38
C ARG A 108 0.90 7.44 8.88
N ILE A 109 -0.18 7.33 8.10
CA ILE A 109 -0.13 7.69 6.68
C ILE A 109 0.11 9.20 6.58
N SER A 110 1.06 9.63 5.76
CA SER A 110 1.36 11.06 5.60
C SER A 110 0.49 11.71 4.53
N ARG A 111 0.25 11.01 3.43
CA ARG A 111 -0.50 11.51 2.28
C ARG A 111 -1.38 10.39 1.72
N LEU A 112 -2.69 10.55 1.82
CA LEU A 112 -3.65 9.66 1.20
C LEU A 112 -4.36 10.39 0.05
N GLU A 113 -4.59 9.68 -1.06
CA GLU A 113 -5.22 10.20 -2.29
C GLU A 113 -6.60 9.58 -2.49
N ASN A 114 -6.72 8.27 -2.22
CA ASN A 114 -7.99 7.55 -2.30
C ASN A 114 -8.22 6.73 -1.02
N PHE A 115 -9.44 6.79 -0.49
CA PHE A 115 -9.91 5.91 0.56
C PHE A 115 -11.18 5.20 0.09
N SER A 116 -11.20 3.88 0.22
CA SER A 116 -12.35 3.06 -0.12
C SER A 116 -12.73 2.18 1.06
N TRP A 117 -14.01 2.14 1.37
CA TRP A 117 -14.58 1.25 2.38
C TRP A 117 -15.64 0.37 1.73
N ASP A 118 -15.51 -0.94 1.89
CA ASP A 118 -16.42 -1.96 1.37
C ASP A 118 -17.24 -2.54 2.54
N GLU A 119 -18.51 -2.14 2.60
CA GLU A 119 -19.50 -2.55 3.60
C GLU A 119 -20.24 -3.81 3.16
N TYR A 120 -20.18 -4.82 4.01
CA TYR A 120 -21.01 -6.02 3.90
C TYR A 120 -22.27 -5.95 4.79
N ALA A 121 -22.42 -4.92 5.62
CA ALA A 121 -23.58 -4.74 6.51
C ALA A 121 -23.68 -3.31 7.09
N GLY A 122 -24.31 -2.40 6.34
CA GLY A 122 -25.17 -1.29 6.80
C GLY A 122 -24.69 -0.21 7.79
N ASP A 123 -23.57 -0.39 8.50
CA ASP A 123 -23.05 0.56 9.47
C ASP A 123 -21.68 1.07 9.02
N THR A 124 -21.69 2.29 8.50
CA THR A 124 -20.50 3.03 8.11
C THR A 124 -19.70 3.43 9.36
N PRO A 125 -18.38 3.15 9.42
CA PRO A 125 -17.57 3.44 10.60
C PRO A 125 -17.29 4.94 10.72
N THR A 126 -18.22 5.67 11.36
CA THR A 126 -18.20 7.13 11.50
C THR A 126 -16.85 7.66 11.97
N ALA A 127 -16.26 7.07 13.01
CA ALA A 127 -14.97 7.52 13.56
C ALA A 127 -13.80 7.41 12.56
N ILE A 128 -13.80 6.38 11.71
CA ILE A 128 -12.76 6.19 10.68
C ILE A 128 -12.95 7.23 9.58
N LEU A 129 -14.18 7.42 9.11
CA LEU A 129 -14.48 8.42 8.09
C LEU A 129 -14.18 9.84 8.57
N GLU A 130 -14.59 10.20 9.78
CA GLU A 130 -14.29 11.50 10.40
C GLU A 130 -12.78 11.72 10.46
N SER A 131 -12.01 10.72 10.88
CA SER A 131 -10.55 10.79 10.93
C SER A 131 -9.92 10.99 9.55
N VAL A 132 -10.42 10.30 8.53
CA VAL A 132 -9.96 10.43 7.13
C VAL A 132 -10.27 11.82 6.58
N ILE A 133 -11.50 12.29 6.73
CA ILE A 133 -11.96 13.59 6.21
C ILE A 133 -11.24 14.74 6.93
N ALA A 134 -11.09 14.65 8.26
CA ALA A 134 -10.38 15.66 9.03
C ALA A 134 -8.89 15.76 8.64
N LYS A 135 -8.25 14.64 8.33
CA LYS A 135 -6.82 14.60 7.99
C LYS A 135 -6.55 14.93 6.53
N TRP A 136 -7.41 14.53 5.61
CA TRP A 136 -7.28 14.79 4.18
C TRP A 136 -8.60 15.31 3.59
N PRO A 137 -8.85 16.63 3.67
CA PRO A 137 -10.12 17.23 3.24
C PRO A 137 -10.44 17.05 1.74
N ASN A 138 -9.40 16.87 0.90
CA ASN A 138 -9.53 16.71 -0.55
C ASN A 138 -9.44 15.23 -1.00
N ILE A 139 -9.63 14.29 -0.08
CA ILE A 139 -9.55 12.85 -0.38
C ILE A 139 -10.68 12.41 -1.33
N ARG A 140 -10.39 11.49 -2.24
CA ARG A 140 -11.44 10.74 -2.92
C ARG A 140 -11.96 9.65 -1.98
N LEU A 141 -13.20 9.80 -1.54
CA LEU A 141 -13.89 8.84 -0.69
C LEU A 141 -14.84 7.97 -1.53
N THR A 142 -14.71 6.65 -1.41
CA THR A 142 -15.65 5.68 -1.97
C THR A 142 -16.18 4.82 -0.83
N ILE A 143 -17.50 4.72 -0.72
CA ILE A 143 -18.17 3.82 0.22
C ILE A 143 -19.03 2.91 -0.64
N ASP A 144 -18.60 1.65 -0.76
CA ASP A 144 -19.35 0.63 -1.48
C ASP A 144 -20.14 -0.16 -0.43
N SER A 145 -21.46 -0.18 -0.56
CA SER A 145 -22.30 -1.10 0.19
C SER A 145 -22.78 -2.18 -0.77
N GLU A 146 -22.51 -3.46 -0.50
CA GLU A 146 -23.24 -4.55 -1.15
C GLU A 146 -24.69 -4.55 -0.65
N LEU A 147 -25.48 -3.57 -1.09
CA LEU A 147 -26.92 -3.72 -1.17
C LEU A 147 -27.18 -4.59 -2.41
N GLY A 148 -27.06 -5.91 -2.20
CA GLY A 148 -27.63 -6.87 -3.13
C GLY A 148 -29.07 -6.46 -3.42
N SER A 149 -29.36 -6.30 -4.70
CA SER A 149 -30.67 -6.03 -5.29
C SER A 149 -31.77 -6.85 -4.62
N ILE A 150 -32.90 -6.18 -4.35
CA ILE A 150 -34.17 -6.80 -3.98
C ILE A 150 -34.60 -7.79 -5.08
#